data_AF-A0A6A3GA99-F1
#
_entry.id   AF-A0A6A3GA99-F1
#
_cell.length_a   1.000
_cell.length_b   1.000
_cell.length_c   1.000
_cell.angle_alpha   90.00
_cell.angle_beta   90.00
_cell.angle_gamma   90.00
#
_symmetry.space_group_name_H-M   'P 1'
#
loop_
_entity.id
_entity.type
_entity.pdbx_description
1 polymer ?
#
loop_
_entity_poly.entity_id
_entity_poly.type
_entity_poly.pdbx_seq_one_letter_code
_entity_poly.pdbx_strand_id
1 'polypeptide(L)'
;MKAPDSDADDCADLTLKKIEDELAVAYYKKELYAFLIEDVGMQILRPKIVGDLRGPVSRPSPGSNKLDAAKALLHLLKEADIVAGSFTTGALFDLELSEIEHTSQSLFALLKPLV
;
A
#
# COMPACT_ATOMS: atom_id res chain seq x y z
N MET A 1 -44.38 -14.22 28.86
CA MET A 1 -43.21 -13.43 29.30
C MET A 1 -42.29 -13.27 28.11
N LYS A 2 -41.83 -12.06 27.81
CA LYS A 2 -40.93 -11.75 26.69
C LYS A 2 -39.53 -11.57 27.27
N ALA A 3 -38.57 -12.38 26.86
CA ALA A 3 -37.17 -12.22 27.26
C ALA A 3 -36.52 -11.14 26.37
N PRO A 4 -35.92 -10.10 26.95
CA PRO A 4 -35.03 -9.21 26.23
C PRO A 4 -33.59 -9.50 26.69
N ASP A 5 -32.83 -10.26 25.92
CA ASP A 5 -31.37 -10.37 26.11
C ASP A 5 -30.74 -10.97 24.84
N SER A 6 -30.93 -10.29 23.70
CA SER A 6 -30.26 -10.64 22.44
C SER A 6 -29.37 -9.54 21.88
N ASP A 7 -29.35 -8.34 22.51
CA ASP A 7 -28.61 -7.19 22.00
C ASP A 7 -27.18 -7.07 22.57
N ALA A 8 -26.89 -7.69 23.72
CA ALA A 8 -25.59 -7.53 24.39
C ALA A 8 -24.45 -8.29 23.68
N ASP A 9 -24.75 -9.47 23.14
CA ASP A 9 -23.76 -10.34 22.48
C ASP A 9 -23.36 -9.79 21.10
N ASP A 10 -24.36 -9.30 20.34
CA ASP A 10 -24.15 -8.66 19.03
C ASP A 10 -23.34 -7.36 19.17
N CYS A 11 -23.56 -6.59 20.24
CA CYS A 11 -22.81 -5.36 20.50
C CYS A 11 -21.32 -5.62 20.84
N ALA A 12 -21.02 -6.72 21.52
CA ALA A 12 -19.65 -7.12 21.85
C ALA A 12 -18.89 -7.63 20.62
N ASP A 13 -19.53 -8.44 19.76
CA ASP A 13 -18.95 -8.94 18.51
C ASP A 13 -18.63 -7.79 17.53
N LEU A 14 -19.56 -6.85 17.37
CA LEU A 14 -19.33 -5.63 16.58
C LEU A 14 -18.18 -4.78 17.14
N THR A 15 -17.97 -4.79 18.45
CA THR A 15 -16.86 -4.05 19.11
C THR A 15 -15.52 -4.74 18.88
N LEU A 16 -15.45 -6.07 18.98
CA LEU A 16 -14.22 -6.83 18.72
C LEU A 16 -13.78 -6.70 17.27
N LYS A 17 -14.72 -6.86 16.33
CA LYS A 17 -14.42 -6.70 14.89
C LYS A 17 -13.84 -5.33 14.55
N LYS A 18 -14.38 -4.27 15.16
CA LYS A 18 -13.85 -2.91 14.99
C LYS A 18 -12.40 -2.78 15.46
N ILE A 19 -12.06 -3.41 16.60
CA ILE A 19 -10.69 -3.41 17.13
C ILE A 19 -9.74 -4.18 16.20
N GLU A 20 -10.19 -5.32 15.65
CA GLU A 20 -9.40 -6.10 14.68
C GLU A 20 -9.13 -5.31 13.40
N ASP A 21 -10.15 -4.62 12.87
CA ASP A 21 -10.02 -3.75 11.69
C ASP A 21 -9.04 -2.59 11.96
N GLU A 22 -9.14 -1.92 13.11
CA GLU A 22 -8.22 -0.85 13.52
C GLU A 22 -6.78 -1.35 13.68
N LEU A 23 -6.60 -2.57 14.23
CA LEU A 23 -5.29 -3.20 14.37
C LEU A 23 -4.67 -3.53 13.01
N ALA A 24 -5.47 -4.06 12.07
CA ALA A 24 -5.02 -4.35 10.71
C ALA A 24 -4.57 -3.07 10.00
N VAL A 25 -5.35 -1.99 10.07
CA VAL A 25 -4.98 -0.69 9.49
C VAL A 25 -3.68 -0.17 10.10
N ALA A 26 -3.52 -0.23 11.43
CA ALA A 26 -2.30 0.20 12.11
C ALA A 26 -1.07 -0.61 11.66
N TYR A 27 -1.22 -1.94 11.53
CA TYR A 27 -0.18 -2.83 11.04
C TYR A 27 0.23 -2.48 9.60
N TYR A 28 -0.70 -2.45 8.66
CA TYR A 28 -0.37 -2.19 7.26
C TYR A 28 0.18 -0.78 7.02
N LYS A 29 -0.31 0.22 7.77
CA LYS A 29 0.25 1.57 7.71
C LYS A 29 1.70 1.59 8.18
N LYS A 30 2.03 0.88 9.26
CA LYS A 30 3.42 0.74 9.76
C LYS A 30 4.31 0.06 8.72
N GLU A 31 3.87 -1.07 8.17
CA GLU A 31 4.62 -1.82 7.16
C GLU A 31 4.80 -1.00 5.87
N LEU A 32 3.79 -0.25 5.44
CA LEU A 32 3.90 0.68 4.32
C LEU A 32 4.99 1.73 4.57
N TYR A 33 5.00 2.39 5.73
CA TYR A 33 6.04 3.39 6.03
C TYR A 33 7.45 2.79 6.06
N ALA A 34 7.62 1.59 6.63
CA ALA A 34 8.90 0.90 6.61
C ALA A 34 9.33 0.59 5.17
N PHE A 35 8.42 0.05 4.36
CA PHE A 35 8.68 -0.28 2.96
C PHE A 35 9.08 0.93 2.12
N LEU A 36 8.41 2.08 2.29
CA LEU A 36 8.74 3.34 1.60
C LEU A 36 10.15 3.88 1.95
N ILE A 37 10.77 3.38 3.02
CA ILE A 37 12.12 3.78 3.48
C ILE A 37 13.16 2.71 3.12
N GLU A 38 12.80 1.43 3.25
CA GLU A 38 13.76 0.31 3.22
C GLU A 38 13.90 -0.34 1.85
N ASP A 39 12.83 -0.38 1.04
CA ASP A 39 12.88 -0.98 -0.29
C ASP A 39 13.80 -0.18 -1.23
N VAL A 40 14.63 -0.88 -2.00
CA VAL A 40 15.63 -0.25 -2.87
C VAL A 40 14.99 0.65 -3.94
N GLY A 41 13.88 0.21 -4.55
CA GLY A 41 13.12 1.02 -5.49
C GLY A 41 12.51 2.25 -4.82
N MET A 42 12.05 2.11 -3.58
CA MET A 42 11.53 3.24 -2.80
C MET A 42 12.62 4.22 -2.35
N GLN A 43 13.81 3.76 -2.01
CA GLN A 43 14.94 4.63 -1.69
C GLN A 43 15.36 5.50 -2.89
N ILE A 44 15.26 4.95 -4.11
CA ILE A 44 15.47 5.71 -5.34
C ILE A 44 14.35 6.74 -5.51
N LEU A 45 13.09 6.32 -5.43
CA LEU A 45 11.94 7.18 -5.70
C LEU A 45 11.69 8.23 -4.61
N ARG A 46 12.16 8.00 -3.38
CA ARG A 46 11.96 8.85 -2.20
C ARG A 46 10.51 9.32 -2.04
N PRO A 47 9.55 8.38 -2.00
CA PRO A 47 8.14 8.70 -2.02
C PRO A 47 7.73 9.48 -0.76
N LYS A 48 6.74 10.36 -0.92
CA LYS A 48 6.13 11.12 0.17
C LYS A 48 4.62 11.06 0.06
N ILE A 49 3.98 10.68 1.17
CA ILE A 49 2.54 10.77 1.32
C ILE A 49 2.20 12.24 1.61
N VAL A 50 1.37 12.85 0.76
CA VAL A 50 1.06 14.30 0.84
C VAL A 50 -0.20 14.57 1.67
N GLY A 51 -1.04 13.56 1.90
CA GLY A 51 -2.25 13.63 2.73
C GLY A 51 -2.65 12.25 3.25
N ASP A 52 -3.94 11.92 3.15
CA ASP A 52 -4.42 10.55 3.37
C ASP A 52 -4.23 9.71 2.10
N LEU A 53 -4.06 8.39 2.27
CA LEU A 53 -4.03 7.46 1.15
C LEU A 53 -5.39 7.45 0.43
N ARG A 54 -5.38 7.25 -0.89
CA ARG A 54 -6.59 7.33 -1.74
C ARG A 54 -6.75 6.17 -2.72
N GLY A 55 -7.92 6.16 -3.35
CA GLY A 55 -8.28 5.34 -4.51
C GLY A 55 -8.88 3.99 -4.13
N PRO A 56 -9.31 3.20 -5.11
CA PRO A 56 -8.83 1.83 -5.23
C PRO A 56 -7.49 1.85 -5.97
N VAL A 57 -6.55 0.99 -5.56
CA VAL A 57 -5.28 0.78 -6.26
C VAL A 57 -5.37 -0.40 -7.22
N SER A 58 -4.76 -0.26 -8.39
CA SER A 58 -4.73 -1.29 -9.42
C SER A 58 -3.57 -2.26 -9.19
N ARG A 59 -3.82 -3.57 -9.37
CA ARG A 59 -2.73 -4.54 -9.34
C ARG A 59 -1.76 -4.23 -10.49
N PRO A 60 -0.45 -4.05 -10.22
CA PRO A 60 0.51 -3.79 -11.28
C PRO A 60 0.64 -5.01 -12.18
N SER A 61 0.60 -4.79 -13.50
CA SER A 61 0.86 -5.84 -14.49
C SER A 61 2.37 -6.05 -14.64
N PRO A 62 2.85 -7.29 -14.74
CA PRO A 62 4.23 -7.56 -15.14
C PRO A 62 4.55 -6.84 -16.45
N GLY A 63 5.68 -6.16 -16.48
CA GLY A 63 6.12 -5.38 -17.64
C GLY A 63 6.87 -6.27 -18.62
N SER A 64 6.86 -5.90 -19.90
CA SER A 64 7.73 -6.57 -20.88
C SER A 64 9.19 -6.10 -20.77
N ASN A 65 9.42 -4.98 -20.10
CA ASN A 65 10.71 -4.31 -19.94
C ASN A 65 10.70 -3.37 -18.71
N LYS A 66 11.87 -2.82 -18.36
CA LYS A 66 12.05 -1.95 -17.19
C LYS A 66 11.23 -0.65 -17.24
N LEU A 67 10.99 -0.09 -18.43
CA LEU A 67 10.19 1.13 -18.59
C LEU A 67 8.73 0.90 -18.25
N ASP A 68 8.17 -0.22 -18.71
CA ASP A 68 6.79 -0.59 -18.42
C ASP A 68 6.60 -0.85 -16.92
N ALA A 69 7.54 -1.57 -16.29
CA ALA A 69 7.52 -1.81 -14.85
C ALA A 69 7.65 -0.51 -14.04
N ALA A 70 8.57 0.40 -14.43
CA ALA A 70 8.72 1.70 -13.79
C ALA A 70 7.44 2.57 -13.91
N LYS A 71 6.79 2.57 -15.07
CA LYS A 71 5.51 3.26 -15.27
C LYS A 71 4.42 2.68 -14.39
N ALA A 72 4.35 1.35 -14.26
CA ALA A 72 3.39 0.68 -13.39
C ALA A 72 3.60 1.08 -11.92
N LEU A 73 4.86 1.11 -11.45
CA LEU A 73 5.21 1.56 -10.10
C LEU A 73 4.79 3.01 -9.82
N LEU A 74 5.13 3.93 -10.74
CA LEU A 74 4.76 5.35 -10.62
C LEU A 74 3.25 5.57 -10.70
N HIS A 75 2.55 4.77 -11.51
CA HIS A 75 1.09 4.82 -11.60
C HIS A 75 0.45 4.42 -10.28
N LEU A 76 0.94 3.35 -9.65
CA LEU A 76 0.46 2.87 -8.37
C LEU A 76 0.66 3.90 -7.24
N LEU A 77 1.82 4.56 -7.20
CA LEU A 77 2.06 5.68 -6.27
C LEU A 77 1.03 6.80 -6.46
N LYS A 78 0.75 7.16 -7.71
CA LYS A 78 -0.22 8.20 -8.07
C LYS A 78 -1.65 7.84 -7.64
N GLU A 79 -2.09 6.60 -7.85
CA GLU A 79 -3.42 6.14 -7.42
C GLU A 79 -3.60 6.28 -5.90
N ALA A 80 -2.55 6.02 -5.13
CA ALA A 80 -2.53 6.11 -3.67
C ALA A 80 -2.27 7.51 -3.10
N ASP A 81 -2.21 8.55 -3.96
CA ASP A 81 -1.84 9.94 -3.57
C ASP A 81 -0.45 10.05 -2.92
N ILE A 82 0.47 9.18 -3.35
CA ILE A 82 1.88 9.18 -2.99
C ILE A 82 2.68 9.82 -4.12
N VAL A 83 3.50 10.82 -3.79
CA VAL A 83 4.31 11.54 -4.76
C VAL A 83 5.74 11.04 -4.69
N ALA A 84 6.33 10.68 -5.83
CA ALA A 84 7.77 10.42 -5.91
C ALA A 84 8.57 11.70 -5.64
N GLY A 85 9.62 11.61 -4.84
CA GLY A 85 10.53 12.70 -4.57
C GLY A 85 11.42 13.03 -5.77
N SER A 86 12.44 13.85 -5.54
CA SER A 86 13.46 14.12 -6.56
C SER A 86 14.43 12.95 -6.64
N PHE A 87 14.58 12.38 -7.85
CA PHE A 87 15.51 11.29 -8.15
C PHE A 87 16.08 11.43 -9.56
N THR A 88 17.21 10.79 -9.81
CA THR A 88 17.80 10.70 -11.15
C THR A 88 17.00 9.70 -11.98
N THR A 89 16.41 10.12 -13.10
CA THR A 89 15.52 9.27 -13.92
C THR A 89 16.15 7.93 -14.32
N GLY A 90 17.48 7.89 -14.51
CA GLY A 90 18.21 6.66 -14.84
C GLY A 90 18.35 5.66 -13.69
N ALA A 91 18.30 6.11 -12.44
CA ALA A 91 18.63 5.28 -11.28
C ALA A 91 17.69 4.09 -11.10
N LEU A 92 16.41 4.25 -11.43
CA LEU A 92 15.44 3.15 -11.36
C LEU A 92 15.73 2.06 -12.41
N PHE A 93 16.38 2.41 -13.51
CA PHE A 93 16.77 1.46 -14.57
C PHE A 93 18.07 0.71 -14.27
N ASP A 94 18.80 1.09 -13.23
CA ASP A 94 19.96 0.35 -12.74
C ASP A 94 19.52 -0.94 -12.01
N LEU A 95 18.29 -0.99 -11.48
CA LEU A 95 17.68 -2.19 -10.91
C LEU A 95 17.33 -3.22 -11.98
N GLU A 96 17.29 -4.49 -11.61
CA GLU A 96 16.74 -5.55 -12.46
C GLU A 96 15.23 -5.36 -12.69
N LEU A 97 14.71 -5.88 -13.80
CA LEU A 97 13.27 -5.83 -14.08
C LEU A 97 12.45 -6.47 -12.94
N SER A 98 12.92 -7.62 -12.47
CA SER A 98 12.36 -8.38 -11.34
C SER A 98 12.28 -7.56 -10.05
N GLU A 99 13.27 -6.72 -9.77
CA GLU A 99 13.28 -5.85 -8.59
C GLU A 99 12.20 -4.77 -8.69
N ILE A 100 12.07 -4.10 -9.84
CA ILE A 100 11.04 -3.07 -10.05
C ILE A 100 9.63 -3.69 -9.96
N GLU A 101 9.44 -4.88 -10.53
CA GLU A 101 8.18 -5.62 -10.44
C GLU A 101 7.88 -6.06 -9.02
N HIS A 102 8.88 -6.55 -8.28
CA HIS A 102 8.74 -6.93 -6.88
C HIS A 102 8.38 -5.73 -6.00
N THR A 103 9.04 -4.59 -6.19
CA THR A 103 8.70 -3.33 -5.50
C THR A 103 7.24 -2.94 -5.78
N SER A 104 6.79 -3.07 -7.02
CA SER A 104 5.41 -2.75 -7.42
C SER A 104 4.39 -3.68 -6.75
N GLN A 105 4.63 -4.99 -6.76
CA GLN A 105 3.72 -5.96 -6.13
C GLN A 105 3.67 -5.80 -4.61
N SER A 106 4.83 -5.55 -3.98
CA SER A 106 4.93 -5.32 -2.54
C SER A 106 4.19 -4.05 -2.13
N LEU A 107 4.37 -2.95 -2.87
CA LEU A 107 3.61 -1.71 -2.64
C LEU A 107 2.10 -1.95 -2.75
N PHE A 108 1.64 -2.66 -3.80
CA PHE A 108 0.23 -2.97 -4.00
C PHE A 108 -0.35 -3.79 -2.84
N ALA A 109 0.38 -4.80 -2.37
CA ALA A 109 -0.06 -5.65 -1.26
C ALA A 109 -0.22 -4.87 0.06
N LEU A 110 0.62 -3.86 0.28
CA LEU A 110 0.55 -2.98 1.46
C LEU A 110 -0.55 -1.92 1.36
N LEU A 111 -0.84 -1.43 0.15
CA LEU A 111 -1.86 -0.41 -0.10
C LEU A 111 -3.28 -0.98 -0.13
N LYS A 112 -3.48 -2.15 -0.72
CA LYS A 112 -4.79 -2.78 -0.91
C LYS A 112 -5.68 -2.84 0.36
N PRO A 113 -5.18 -3.15 1.56
CA PRO A 113 -6.01 -3.15 2.77
C PRO A 113 -6.26 -1.75 3.36
N LEU A 114 -5.59 -0.72 2.86
CA LEU A 114 -5.64 0.65 3.37
C LEU A 114 -6.57 1.57 2.57
N VAL A 115 -6.94 1.20 1.32
CA VAL A 115 -7.72 2.05 0.39
C VAL A 115 -8.79 1.27 -0.37
#